data_AF-R9GVK7-F1
#
_entry.id   AF-R9GVK7-F1
#
_cell.length_a   1.000
_cell.length_b   1.000
_cell.length_c   1.000
_cell.angle_alpha   90.00
_cell.angle_beta   90.00
_cell.angle_gamma   90.00
#
_symmetry.space_group_name_H-M   'P 1'
#
loop_
_entity.id
_entity.type
_entity.pdbx_description
1 polymer ?
#
loop_
_entity_poly.entity_id
_entity_poly.type
_entity_poly.pdbx_seq_one_letter_code
_entity_poly.pdbx_strand_id
1 'polypeptide(L)'
;MHGISKSRHEHLHNALLQMEELLASNGRDSGFSQQAVDYNLELEAMYQNYEQLLKELSRQITAYEILYSEVKVQFLGKKLKELKKRIQAEKPAYLVLQASIKLAYCT
;
A
#
# COMPACT_ATOMS: atom_id res chain seq x y z
N MET A 1 2.16 -10.99 -3.04
CA MET A 1 1.72 -10.42 -4.32
C MET A 1 2.89 -10.48 -5.29
N HIS A 2 2.74 -11.11 -6.46
CA HIS A 2 3.72 -10.96 -7.53
C HIS A 2 3.41 -9.64 -8.25
N GLY A 3 4.19 -8.59 -7.98
CA GLY A 3 4.09 -7.32 -8.70
C GLY A 3 4.64 -7.42 -10.11
N ILE A 4 4.27 -6.48 -10.98
CA ILE A 4 4.94 -6.34 -12.28
C ILE A 4 6.38 -5.90 -12.02
N SER A 5 7.34 -6.68 -12.53
CA SER A 5 8.77 -6.41 -12.36
C SER A 5 9.22 -5.35 -13.36
N LYS A 6 9.69 -4.21 -12.85
CA LYS A 6 10.26 -3.12 -13.68
C LYS A 6 11.34 -3.64 -14.63
N SER A 7 12.28 -4.43 -14.15
CA SER A 7 13.34 -5.00 -14.99
C SER A 7 12.80 -5.91 -16.08
N ARG A 8 11.74 -6.70 -15.80
CA ARG A 8 11.12 -7.56 -16.81
C ARG A 8 10.40 -6.74 -17.88
N HIS A 9 9.71 -5.68 -17.46
CA HIS A 9 9.07 -4.71 -18.35
C HIS A 9 10.09 -4.05 -19.28
N GLU A 10 11.14 -3.45 -18.70
CA GLU A 10 12.19 -2.76 -19.46
C GLU A 10 12.90 -3.71 -20.44
N HIS A 11 13.22 -4.94 -20.03
CA HIS A 11 13.83 -5.91 -20.94
C HIS A 11 12.93 -6.25 -22.12
N LEU A 12 11.63 -6.46 -21.89
CA LEU A 12 10.70 -6.83 -22.97
C LEU A 12 10.44 -5.64 -23.91
N HIS A 13 10.27 -4.44 -23.36
CA HIS A 13 10.12 -3.21 -24.14
C HIS A 13 11.35 -2.95 -25.03
N ASN A 14 12.55 -3.08 -24.46
CA ASN A 14 13.80 -2.92 -25.21
C ASN A 14 13.97 -3.98 -26.30
N ALA A 15 13.55 -5.23 -26.04
CA ALA A 15 13.61 -6.29 -27.05
C ALA A 15 12.66 -6.03 -28.22
N LEU A 16 11.47 -5.50 -27.96
CA LEU A 16 10.50 -5.13 -28.99
C LEU A 16 10.98 -3.92 -29.82
N LEU A 17 11.61 -2.92 -29.18
CA LEU A 17 12.24 -1.80 -29.91
C LEU A 17 13.37 -2.27 -30.83
N GLN A 18 14.26 -3.14 -30.33
CA GLN A 18 15.32 -3.72 -31.16
C GLN A 18 14.76 -4.55 -32.32
N MET A 19 13.65 -5.26 -32.10
CA MET A 19 12.98 -6.03 -33.14
C MET A 19 12.36 -5.12 -34.21
N GLU A 20 11.75 -4.00 -33.82
CA GLU A 20 11.25 -2.97 -34.74
C GLU A 20 12.39 -2.40 -35.61
N GLU A 21 13.50 -2.00 -35.01
CA GLU A 21 14.69 -1.47 -35.73
C GLU A 21 15.26 -2.50 -36.73
N LEU A 22 15.33 -3.77 -36.34
CA LEU A 22 15.80 -4.86 -37.20
C LEU A 22 14.83 -5.16 -38.35
N LEU A 23 13.53 -5.04 -38.14
CA LEU A 23 12.52 -5.25 -39.17
C LEU A 23 12.51 -4.08 -40.17
N ALA A 24 12.62 -2.85 -39.67
CA ALA A 24 12.70 -1.64 -40.49
C ALA A 24 13.97 -1.60 -41.36
N SER A 25 15.13 -2.00 -40.83
CA SER A 25 16.41 -2.00 -41.57
C SER A 25 16.52 -3.11 -42.62
N ASN A 26 15.83 -4.24 -42.44
CA ASN A 26 15.88 -5.38 -43.36
C ASN A 26 14.77 -5.37 -44.43
N GLY A 27 13.97 -4.31 -44.52
CA GLY A 27 12.89 -4.18 -45.51
C GLY A 27 11.84 -5.29 -45.43
N ARG A 28 11.66 -5.89 -44.26
CA ARG A 28 10.68 -6.98 -44.04
C ARG A 28 9.29 -6.41 -43.78
N ASP A 29 8.29 -7.25 -44.05
CA ASP A 29 6.84 -7.00 -43.93
C ASP A 29 6.46 -5.94 -42.89
N SER A 30 5.85 -4.86 -43.38
CA SER A 30 5.36 -3.74 -42.56
C SER A 30 4.38 -4.17 -41.46
N GLY A 31 3.70 -5.31 -41.63
CA GLY A 31 2.79 -5.88 -40.64
C GLY A 31 3.47 -6.30 -39.34
N PHE A 32 4.66 -6.91 -39.39
CA PHE A 32 5.37 -7.32 -38.17
C PHE A 32 5.99 -6.13 -37.43
N SER A 33 6.42 -5.11 -38.18
CA SER A 33 6.91 -3.86 -37.59
C SER A 33 5.79 -3.13 -36.84
N GLN A 34 4.61 -3.02 -37.44
CA GLN A 34 3.46 -2.40 -36.78
C GLN A 34 3.03 -3.18 -35.53
N GLN A 35 3.02 -4.52 -35.61
CA GLN A 35 2.66 -5.36 -34.48
C GLN A 35 3.63 -5.20 -33.29
N ALA A 36 4.93 -5.03 -33.53
CA ALA A 36 5.91 -4.76 -32.47
C ALA A 36 5.66 -3.40 -31.79
N VAL A 37 5.31 -2.37 -32.57
CA VAL A 37 4.92 -1.04 -32.06
C VAL A 37 3.66 -1.15 -31.21
N ASP A 38 2.64 -1.83 -31.70
CA ASP A 38 1.37 -1.99 -30.98
C ASP A 38 1.57 -2.71 -29.64
N TYR A 39 2.38 -3.77 -29.61
CA TYR A 39 2.72 -4.47 -28.37
C TYR A 39 3.51 -3.60 -27.39
N ASN A 40 4.44 -2.77 -27.88
CA ASN A 40 5.18 -1.85 -27.02
C ASN A 40 4.26 -0.80 -26.38
N LEU A 41 3.36 -0.20 -27.18
CA LEU A 41 2.40 0.78 -26.68
C LEU A 41 1.48 0.17 -25.63
N GLU A 42 0.98 -1.04 -25.87
CA GLU A 42 0.11 -1.73 -24.92
C GLU A 42 0.85 -2.10 -23.62
N LEU A 43 2.07 -2.64 -23.72
CA LEU A 43 2.88 -2.98 -22.55
C LEU A 43 3.22 -1.75 -21.70
N GLU A 44 3.61 -0.66 -22.34
CA GLU A 44 3.94 0.59 -21.65
C GLU A 44 2.70 1.18 -20.96
N ALA A 45 1.55 1.19 -21.65
CA ALA A 45 0.29 1.64 -21.05
C ALA A 45 -0.11 0.78 -19.83
N MET A 46 0.01 -0.55 -19.93
CA MET A 46 -0.28 -1.45 -18.81
C MET A 46 0.67 -1.21 -17.63
N TYR A 47 1.97 -1.01 -17.90
CA TYR A 47 2.96 -0.76 -16.85
C TYR A 47 2.73 0.59 -16.15
N GLN A 48 2.43 1.64 -16.91
CA GLN A 48 2.11 2.95 -16.35
C GLN A 48 0.84 2.92 -15.48
N ASN A 49 -0.21 2.22 -15.93
CA ASN A 49 -1.42 2.02 -15.14
C ASN A 49 -1.13 1.28 -13.84
N TYR A 50 -0.29 0.25 -13.88
CA TYR A 50 0.16 -0.46 -12.68
C TYR A 50 0.90 0.47 -11.71
N GLU A 51 1.83 1.30 -12.19
CA GLU A 51 2.54 2.27 -11.35
C GLU A 51 1.58 3.30 -10.73
N GLN A 52 0.57 3.76 -11.47
CA GLN A 52 -0.45 4.65 -10.94
C GLN A 52 -1.25 3.99 -9.81
N LEU A 53 -1.71 2.75 -10.02
CA LEU A 53 -2.45 2.00 -9.00
C LEU A 53 -1.63 1.79 -7.73
N LEU A 54 -0.32 1.52 -7.86
CA LEU A 54 0.57 1.43 -6.71
C LEU A 54 0.68 2.75 -5.93
N LYS A 55 0.75 3.89 -6.63
CA LYS A 55 0.76 5.22 -5.99
C LYS A 55 -0.55 5.49 -5.26
N GLU A 56 -1.69 5.17 -5.87
CA GLU A 56 -3.01 5.33 -5.26
C GLU A 56 -3.17 4.44 -4.02
N LEU A 57 -2.71 3.18 -4.09
CA LEU A 57 -2.72 2.26 -2.96
C LEU A 57 -1.84 2.77 -1.81
N SER A 58 -0.63 3.24 -2.10
CA SER A 58 0.27 3.84 -1.11
C SER A 58 -0.38 5.05 -0.42
N ARG A 59 -1.06 5.91 -1.18
CA ARG A 59 -1.83 7.03 -0.64
C ARG A 59 -2.93 6.58 0.32
N GLN A 60 -3.68 5.54 -0.04
CA GLN A 60 -4.75 5.00 0.81
C GLN A 60 -4.22 4.39 2.10
N ILE A 61 -3.12 3.62 2.02
CA ILE A 61 -2.45 3.06 3.20
C ILE A 61 -2.01 4.18 4.14
N THR A 62 -1.37 5.22 3.61
CA THR A 62 -0.89 6.36 4.40
C THR A 62 -2.06 7.09 5.07
N ALA A 63 -3.14 7.36 4.33
CA ALA A 63 -4.33 8.00 4.88
C ALA A 63 -4.97 7.16 6.00
N TYR A 64 -5.04 5.85 5.82
CA TYR A 64 -5.52 4.92 6.84
C TYR A 64 -4.65 4.94 8.09
N GLU A 65 -3.32 4.89 7.95
CA GLU A 65 -2.39 4.91 9.08
C GLU A 65 -2.48 6.20 9.89
N ILE A 66 -2.61 7.34 9.20
CA ILE A 66 -2.83 8.65 9.84
C ILE A 66 -4.12 8.60 10.67
N LEU A 67 -5.23 8.21 10.06
CA LEU A 67 -6.53 8.15 10.73
C LEU A 67 -6.51 7.15 11.90
N TYR A 68 -5.91 5.98 11.70
CA TYR A 68 -5.76 4.97 12.75
C TYR A 68 -4.97 5.52 13.94
N SER A 69 -3.88 6.25 13.69
CA SER A 69 -3.07 6.86 14.75
C SER A 69 -3.87 7.92 15.51
N GLU A 70 -4.65 8.74 14.82
CA GLU A 70 -5.50 9.76 15.41
C GLU A 70 -6.59 9.12 16.28
N VAL A 71 -7.33 8.16 15.73
CA VAL A 71 -8.41 7.47 16.45
C VAL A 71 -7.86 6.71 17.66
N LYS A 72 -6.76 5.96 17.51
CA LYS A 72 -6.21 5.14 18.60
C LYS A 72 -5.55 5.98 19.68
N VAL A 73 -4.63 6.86 19.29
CA VAL A 73 -3.77 7.58 20.23
C VAL A 73 -4.46 8.83 20.76
N GLN A 74 -5.04 9.63 19.87
CA GLN A 74 -5.58 10.94 20.24
C GLN A 74 -6.99 10.84 20.76
N PHE A 75 -7.86 10.04 20.14
CA PHE A 75 -9.25 9.93 20.57
C PHE A 75 -9.44 8.89 21.66
N LEU A 76 -9.26 7.60 21.34
CA LEU A 76 -9.50 6.50 22.27
C LEU A 76 -8.60 6.58 23.50
N GLY A 77 -7.30 6.81 23.32
CA GLY A 77 -6.35 6.95 24.42
C GLY A 77 -6.73 8.07 25.40
N LYS A 78 -7.16 9.24 24.92
CA LYS A 78 -7.59 10.34 25.78
C LYS A 78 -8.94 10.06 26.42
N LYS A 79 -9.92 9.55 25.66
CA LYS A 79 -11.25 9.23 26.19
C LYS A 79 -11.21 8.14 27.25
N LEU A 80 -10.40 7.10 27.06
CA LEU A 80 -10.21 6.06 28.08
C LEU A 80 -9.51 6.60 29.33
N LYS A 81 -8.54 7.52 29.20
CA LYS A 81 -7.93 8.20 30.35
C LYS A 81 -8.93 9.09 31.10
N GLU A 82 -9.75 9.86 30.40
CA GLU A 82 -10.81 10.68 30.98
C GLU A 82 -11.84 9.80 31.71
N LEU A 83 -12.29 8.72 31.06
CA LEU A 83 -13.24 7.77 31.65
C LEU A 83 -12.66 7.12 32.91
N LYS A 84 -11.39 6.70 32.87
CA LYS A 84 -10.69 6.16 34.03
C LYS A 84 -10.66 7.18 35.16
N LYS A 85 -10.30 8.44 34.90
CA LYS A 85 -10.30 9.49 35.94
C LYS A 85 -11.69 9.71 36.56
N ARG A 86 -12.75 9.74 35.74
CA ARG A 86 -14.14 9.88 36.25
C ARG A 86 -14.56 8.70 37.13
N ILE A 87 -14.31 7.47 36.68
CA ILE A 87 -14.64 6.26 37.45
C ILE A 87 -13.87 6.24 38.79
N GLN A 88 -12.61 6.66 38.78
CA GLN A 88 -11.80 6.77 40.00
C GLN A 88 -12.36 7.81 40.98
N ALA A 89 -12.85 8.94 40.47
CA ALA A 89 -13.44 10.01 41.29
C ALA A 89 -14.82 9.63 41.85
N GLU A 90 -15.66 8.96 41.04
CA GLU A 90 -17.02 8.59 41.42
C GLU A 90 -17.09 7.32 42.28
N LYS A 91 -16.15 6.38 42.09
CA LYS A 91 -16.16 5.07 42.77
C LYS A 91 -14.76 4.68 43.27
N PRO A 92 -14.23 5.35 44.31
CA PRO A 92 -12.90 5.06 44.85
C PRO A 92 -12.75 3.62 45.37
N ALA A 93 -13.83 3.00 45.86
CA ALA A 93 -13.84 1.59 46.28
C ALA A 93 -13.51 0.61 45.13
N TYR A 94 -13.79 0.99 43.88
CA TYR A 94 -13.46 0.19 42.69
C TYR A 94 -11.94 0.10 42.47
N LEU A 95 -11.19 1.16 42.78
CA LEU A 95 -9.72 1.13 42.72
C LEU A 95 -9.12 0.21 43.77
N VAL A 96 -9.67 0.25 44.98
CA VAL A 96 -9.22 -0.63 46.07
C VAL A 96 -9.46 -2.08 45.68
N LEU A 97 -10.66 -2.42 45.21
CA LEU A 97 -11.00 -3.77 44.75
C LEU A 97 -10.10 -4.23 43.58
N GLN A 98 -9.85 -3.35 42.59
CA GLN A 98 -8.97 -3.68 41.47
C GLN A 98 -7.53 -3.94 41.92
N ALA A 99 -7.01 -3.14 42.85
CA ALA A 99 -5.70 -3.34 43.44
C ALA A 99 -5.62 -4.65 44.24
N SER A 100 -6.64 -4.97 45.05
CA SER A 100 -6.75 -6.22 45.80
C SER A 100 -6.73 -7.45 44.89
N ILE A 101 -7.48 -7.40 43.78
CA ILE A 101 -7.53 -8.50 42.81
C ILE A 101 -6.18 -8.68 42.10
N LYS A 102 -5.51 -7.59 41.69
CA LYS A 102 -4.17 -7.70 41.09
C LYS A 102 -3.15 -8.31 42.05
N LEU A 103 -3.15 -7.88 43.31
CA LEU A 103 -2.24 -8.39 44.34
C LEU A 103 -2.49 -9.87 44.66
N ALA A 104 -3.75 -10.30 44.61
CA ALA A 104 -4.13 -11.67 44.93
C ALA A 104 -3.96 -12.66 43.76
N TYR A 105 -4.04 -12.20 42.50
CA TYR A 105 -4.17 -13.10 41.34
C TYR A 105 -3.22 -12.82 40.17
N CYS A 106 -2.42 -11.77 40.20
CA CYS A 106 -1.39 -11.51 39.18
C CYS A 106 0.00 -11.55 39.85
N THR A 107 0.57 -12.75 39.93
CA THR A 107 2.03 -12.95 40.06
C THR A 107 2.63 -13.19 38.70
#